data_AF-A0A0Q4U466-F1
#
_entry.id   AF-A0A0Q4U466-F1
#
_cell.length_a   1.000
_cell.length_b   1.000
_cell.length_c   1.000
_cell.angle_alpha   90.00
_cell.angle_beta   90.00
_cell.angle_gamma   90.00
#
_symmetry.space_group_name_H-M   'P 1'
#
loop_
_entity.id
_entity.type
_entity.pdbx_description
1 polymer ?
#
loop_
_entity_poly.entity_id
_entity_poly.type
_entity_poly.pdbx_seq_one_letter_code
_entity_poly.pdbx_strand_id
1 'polypeptide(L)' 'MGAGQGQDTASVMSKLVALLDRLKAHQHVLIVAAADHDTMPADSVLKRVAELENAIAAVEAVMAEEDGN' A
#
# COMPACT_ATOMS: atom_id res chain seq x y z
N MET A 1 -35.63 9.30 6.00
CA MET A 1 -34.72 8.21 5.58
C MET A 1 -33.39 8.87 5.27
N GLY A 2 -32.35 8.64 6.08
CA GLY A 2 -31.08 9.37 5.96
C GLY A 2 -30.15 9.05 7.14
N ALA A 3 -29.81 7.77 7.29
CA ALA A 3 -28.81 7.29 8.25
C ALA A 3 -28.23 6.00 7.66
N GLY A 4 -27.14 6.11 6.91
CA GLY A 4 -26.53 4.96 6.24
C GLY A 4 -25.10 5.17 5.73
N GLN A 5 -24.68 6.41 5.47
CA GLN A 5 -23.36 6.65 4.83
C GLN A 5 -22.18 6.78 5.81
N GLY A 6 -22.41 7.10 7.09
CA GLY A 6 -21.32 7.36 8.05
C GLY A 6 -20.67 6.12 8.67
N GLN A 7 -21.25 4.93 8.52
CA GLN A 7 -20.70 3.68 9.07
C GLN A 7 -19.84 2.92 8.04
N ASP A 8 -20.01 3.23 6.75
CA ASP A 8 -19.32 2.57 5.64
C ASP A 8 -17.96 3.21 5.34
N THR A 9 -17.79 4.52 5.49
CA THR A 9 -16.52 5.23 5.24
C THR A 9 -15.44 4.87 6.28
N ALA A 10 -15.79 4.80 7.58
CA ALA A 10 -14.86 4.34 8.61
C ALA A 10 -14.39 2.88 8.41
N SER A 11 -15.26 2.04 7.82
CA SER A 11 -14.95 0.67 7.41
C SER A 11 -14.06 0.61 6.17
N VAL A 12 -14.22 1.55 5.23
CA VAL A 12 -13.35 1.66 4.04
C VAL A 12 -11.97 2.19 4.40
N MET A 13 -11.88 3.28 5.17
CA MET A 13 -10.59 3.86 5.56
C MET A 13 -9.75 2.87 6.37
N SER A 14 -10.33 2.16 7.33
CA SER A 14 -9.61 1.12 8.08
C SER A 14 -9.13 -0.04 7.19
N LYS A 15 -9.88 -0.42 6.15
CA LYS A 15 -9.44 -1.42 5.16
C LYS A 15 -8.30 -0.92 4.28
N LEU A 16 -8.33 0.36 3.88
CA LEU A 16 -7.27 0.99 3.09
C LEU A 16 -5.98 1.09 3.90
N VAL A 17 -6.05 1.52 5.16
CA VAL A 17 -4.90 1.50 6.09
C VAL A 17 -4.33 0.09 6.22
N ALA A 18 -5.19 -0.91 6.47
CA ALA A 18 -4.75 -2.30 6.58
C ALA A 18 -4.16 -2.87 5.27
N LEU A 19 -4.62 -2.39 4.10
CA LEU A 19 -4.02 -2.73 2.81
C LEU A 19 -2.65 -2.07 2.64
N LEU A 20 -2.55 -0.78 2.95
CA LEU A 20 -1.31 -0.01 2.88
C LEU A 20 -0.21 -0.62 3.74
N ASP A 21 -0.54 -1.01 4.98
CA ASP A 21 0.39 -1.66 5.90
C ASP A 21 0.94 -2.97 5.32
N ARG A 22 0.06 -3.80 4.73
CA ARG A 22 0.48 -5.07 4.10
C ARG A 22 1.38 -4.83 2.89
N LEU A 23 1.08 -3.83 2.06
CA LEU A 23 1.90 -3.48 0.90
C LEU A 23 3.28 -2.98 1.32
N LYS A 24 3.34 -2.05 2.29
CA LYS A 24 4.60 -1.51 2.84
C LYS A 24 5.42 -2.60 3.52
N ALA A 25 4.80 -3.48 4.30
CA ALA A 25 5.47 -4.62 4.91
C ALA A 25 6.07 -5.57 3.85
N HIS A 26 5.33 -5.86 2.78
CA HIS A 26 5.83 -6.71 1.70
C HIS A 26 6.99 -6.07 0.93
N GLN A 27 6.90 -4.78 0.62
CA GLN A 27 7.98 -4.01 -0.02
C GLN A 27 9.23 -4.02 0.86
N HIS A 28 9.09 -3.77 2.17
CA HIS A 28 10.20 -3.80 3.13
C HIS A 28 10.89 -5.16 3.15
N VAL A 29 10.13 -6.27 3.19
CA VAL A 29 10.70 -7.62 3.14
C VAL A 29 11.51 -7.85 1.86
N LEU A 30 11.01 -7.42 0.70
CA LEU A 30 11.74 -7.57 -0.56
C LEU A 30 13.04 -6.75 -0.59
N ILE A 31 13.00 -5.51 -0.10
CA ILE A 31 14.17 -4.63 -0.06
C ILE A 31 15.23 -5.16 0.91
N VAL A 32 14.82 -5.60 2.10
CA VAL A 32 15.75 -6.17 3.08
C VAL A 32 16.36 -7.47 2.58
N ALA A 33 15.56 -8.39 2.04
CA ALA A 33 16.07 -9.63 1.46
C ALA A 33 17.02 -9.38 0.28
N ALA A 34 16.78 -8.32 -0.50
CA ALA A 34 17.67 -7.92 -1.59
C ALA A 34 18.98 -7.31 -1.07
N ALA A 35 18.95 -6.62 0.08
CA ALA A 35 20.12 -6.04 0.74
C ALA A 35 21.00 -7.08 1.46
N ASP A 36 20.48 -8.26 1.77
CA ASP A 36 21.25 -9.38 2.35
C ASP A 36 22.34 -9.91 1.38
N HIS A 37 22.30 -9.51 0.11
CA HIS A 37 23.26 -9.89 -0.91
C HIS A 37 24.18 -8.71 -1.28
N ASP A 38 25.49 -8.93 -1.36
CA ASP A 38 26.49 -7.93 -1.80
C ASP A 38 26.46 -7.66 -3.33
N THR A 39 25.33 -7.93 -3.98
CA THR A 39 25.16 -7.83 -5.43
C THR A 39 23.86 -7.11 -5.76
N MET A 40 23.81 -6.50 -6.95
CA MET A 40 22.57 -5.88 -7.43
C MET A 40 21.41 -6.89 -7.45
N PRO A 41 20.20 -6.50 -6.99
CA PRO A 41 19.03 -7.34 -7.08
C PRO A 41 18.69 -7.62 -8.55
N ALA A 42 18.16 -8.80 -8.84
CA ALA A 42 17.71 -9.14 -10.18
C ALA A 42 16.63 -8.14 -10.65
N ASP A 43 16.58 -7.85 -11.96
CA ASP A 43 15.58 -6.95 -12.56
C ASP A 43 14.14 -7.32 -12.19
N SER A 44 13.86 -8.61 -12.00
CA SER A 44 12.55 -9.09 -11.54
C SER A 44 12.20 -8.61 -10.14
N VAL A 45 13.18 -8.53 -9.24
CA VAL A 45 13.01 -7.99 -7.88
C VAL A 45 12.80 -6.48 -7.96
N LEU A 46 13.62 -5.76 -8.73
CA LEU A 46 13.48 -4.32 -8.93
C LEU A 46 12.09 -3.96 -9.50
N LYS A 47 11.64 -4.71 -10.52
CA LYS A 47 10.31 -4.54 -11.11
C LYS A 47 9.20 -4.80 -10.09
N ARG A 48 9.32 -5.83 -9.26
CA ARG A 48 8.34 -6.13 -8.20
C ARG A 48 8.25 -5.01 -7.17
N VAL A 49 9.39 -4.42 -6.78
CA VAL A 49 9.41 -3.26 -5.87
C VAL A 49 8.71 -2.07 -6.52
N ALA A 50 9.00 -1.76 -7.78
CA ALA A 50 8.34 -0.67 -8.51
C ALA A 50 6.82 -0.88 -8.66
N GLU A 51 6.37 -2.12 -8.89
CA GLU A 51 4.94 -2.47 -8.91
C GLU A 51 4.27 -2.20 -7.56
N LEU A 52 4.95 -2.51 -6.44
CA LEU A 52 4.45 -2.22 -5.09
C LEU A 52 4.41 -0.72 -4.80
N GLU A 53 5.40 0.05 -5.24
CA GLU A 53 5.41 1.51 -5.08
C GLU A 53 4.21 2.16 -5.79
N ASN A 54 3.92 1.73 -7.01
CA ASN A 54 2.73 2.18 -7.74
C ASN A 54 1.43 1.83 -7.00
N ALA A 55 1.33 0.62 -6.44
CA ALA A 55 0.17 0.19 -5.68
C ALA A 55 0.01 0.98 -4.36
N ILE A 56 1.11 1.24 -3.66
CA ILE A 56 1.14 2.05 -2.44
C ILE A 56 0.64 3.47 -2.74
N ALA A 57 1.21 4.10 -3.77
CA ALA A 57 0.81 5.45 -4.18
C ALA A 57 -0.69 5.52 -4.55
N ALA A 58 -1.21 4.50 -5.24
CA ALA A 58 -2.63 4.43 -5.57
C ALA A 58 -3.53 4.31 -4.32
N VAL A 59 -3.13 3.50 -3.32
CA VAL A 59 -3.89 3.39 -2.07
C VAL A 59 -3.84 4.69 -1.27
N GLU A 60 -2.68 5.33 -1.18
CA GLU A 60 -2.51 6.63 -0.50
C GLU A 60 -3.35 7.72 -1.18
N ALA A 61 -3.44 7.72 -2.51
CA ALA A 61 -4.31 8.64 -3.25
C ALA A 61 -5.79 8.43 -2.90
N VAL A 62 -6.28 7.19 -2.89
CA VAL A 62 -7.67 6.89 -2.51
C VAL A 62 -7.94 7.29 -1.05
N MET A 63 -7.00 7.04 -0.12
CA MET A 63 -7.14 7.48 1.26
C MET A 63 -7.26 9.01 1.37
N ALA A 64 -6.46 9.76 0.60
CA ALA A 64 -6.54 11.22 0.58
C ALA A 64 -7.88 11.73 0.01
N GLU A 65 -8.46 11.01 -0.95
CA GLU A 65 -9.80 11.29 -1.48
C GLU A 65 -10.90 11.05 -0.43
N GLU A 66 -10.79 9.96 0.35
CA GLU A 66 -11.74 9.63 1.42
C GLU A 66 -11.62 10.56 2.64
N ASP A 67 -10.41 11.03 2.98
CA ASP A 67 -10.17 11.97 4.10
C ASP A 67 -10.53 13.42 3.76
N GLY A 68 -10.53 13.77 2.47
CA GLY A 68 -10.81 15.12 1.96
C GLY A 68 -12.27 15.38 1.57
N ASN A 69 -13.15 14.39 1.68
CA ASN A 69 -14.58 14.44 1.39
C ASN A 69 -15.42 14.38 2.68
#